data_AF-A0AA50VMW4-F1
#
_entry.id   AF-A0AA50VMW4-F1
#
_cell.length_a   1.000
_cell.length_b   1.000
_cell.length_c   1.000
_cell.angle_alpha   90.00
_cell.angle_beta   90.00
_cell.angle_gamma   90.00
#
_symmetry.space_group_name_H-M   'P 1'
#
loop_
_entity.id
_entity.type
_entity.pdbx_description
1 polymer ?
#
loop_
_entity_poly.entity_id
_entity_poly.type
_entity_poly.pdbx_seq_one_letter_code
_entity_poly.pdbx_strand_id
1 'polypeptide(L)' 'PQLKEELFQGIKAGHMAPYYKEVCTDLGWPFDQKLYDEMAKVNQDKLAKFEEDDSETPVWQ' A
#
# COMPACT_ATOMS: atom_id res chain seq x y z
N PRO A 1 -5.70 -19.03 -10.85
CA PRO A 1 -7.14 -18.75 -10.60
C PRO A 1 -7.43 -17.25 -10.76
N GLN A 2 -8.45 -16.89 -11.55
CA GLN A 2 -8.81 -15.50 -11.87
C GLN A 2 -8.89 -14.59 -10.63
N LEU A 3 -9.53 -15.07 -9.57
CA LEU A 3 -9.74 -14.34 -8.32
C LEU A 3 -8.45 -13.84 -7.65
N LYS A 4 -7.39 -14.66 -7.67
CA LYS A 4 -6.09 -14.28 -7.08
C LYS A 4 -5.47 -13.12 -7.85
N GLU A 5 -5.58 -13.15 -9.17
CA GLU A 5 -4.99 -12.14 -10.03
C GLU A 5 -5.75 -10.82 -9.94
N GLU A 6 -7.08 -10.85 -9.96
CA GLU A 6 -7.94 -9.68 -9.75
C GLU A 6 -7.69 -9.02 -8.39
N LEU A 7 -7.61 -9.82 -7.32
CA LEU A 7 -7.29 -9.32 -5.98
C LEU A 7 -5.90 -8.66 -5.94
N PHE A 8 -4.89 -9.31 -6.52
CA PHE A 8 -3.52 -8.77 -6.56
C PHE A 8 -3.42 -7.51 -7.42
N GLN A 9 -4.18 -7.40 -8.51
CA GLN A 9 -4.24 -6.18 -9.31
C GLN A 9 -4.77 -5.00 -8.50
N GLY A 10 -5.86 -5.19 -7.75
CA GLY A 10 -6.41 -4.15 -6.87
C GLY A 10 -5.43 -3.73 -5.77
N ILE A 11 -4.80 -4.71 -5.11
CA ILE A 11 -3.78 -4.47 -4.06
C ILE A 11 -2.61 -3.63 -4.61
N LYS A 12 -2.09 -3.99 -5.79
CA LYS A 12 -0.97 -3.30 -6.44
C LYS A 12 -1.35 -1.88 -6.85
N ALA A 13 -2.52 -1.70 -7.46
CA ALA A 13 -3.01 -0.38 -7.88
C ALA A 13 -3.20 0.58 -6.69
N GLY A 14 -3.65 0.06 -5.55
CA GLY A 14 -3.80 0.83 -4.32
C GLY A 14 -2.54 0.96 -3.48
N HIS A 15 -1.41 0.35 -3.88
CA HIS A 15 -0.20 0.22 -3.07
C HIS A 15 -0.47 -0.29 -1.64
N MET A 16 -1.41 -1.22 -1.45
CA MET A 16 -1.90 -1.63 -0.13
C MET A 16 -0.96 -2.64 0.57
N ALA A 17 0.28 -2.24 0.85
CA ALA A 17 1.33 -3.14 1.36
C ALA A 17 0.95 -3.93 2.63
N PRO A 18 0.35 -3.32 3.68
CA PRO A 18 -0.06 -4.08 4.86
C PRO A 18 -1.11 -5.15 4.51
N TYR A 19 -2.09 -4.80 3.68
CA TYR A 19 -3.14 -5.74 3.26
C TYR A 19 -2.61 -6.88 2.40
N TYR A 20 -1.64 -6.62 1.51
CA TYR A 20 -0.94 -7.65 0.74
C TYR A 20 -0.34 -8.73 1.64
N LYS A 21 0.32 -8.32 2.73
CA LYS A 21 0.96 -9.24 3.68
C LYS A 21 -0.08 -10.13 4.37
N GLU A 22 -1.13 -9.54 4.91
CA GLU A 22 -2.21 -10.29 5.58
C GLU A 22 -2.88 -11.29 4.62
N VAL A 23 -3.22 -10.87 3.39
CA VAL A 23 -3.83 -11.75 2.39
C VAL A 23 -2.91 -12.93 2.03
N CYS A 24 -1.61 -12.70 1.87
CA CYS A 24 -0.66 -13.78 1.61
C CYS A 24 -0.57 -14.76 2.78
N THR A 25 -0.58 -14.26 4.01
CA THR A 25 -0.60 -15.08 5.22
C THR A 25 -1.89 -15.90 5.35
N ASP A 26 -3.05 -15.26 5.25
CA ASP A 26 -4.36 -15.89 5.44
C ASP A 26 -4.68 -16.96 4.39
N LEU A 27 -4.28 -16.71 3.13
CA LEU A 27 -4.56 -17.60 2.01
C LEU A 27 -3.41 -18.56 1.70
N GLY A 28 -2.33 -18.52 2.48
CA GLY A 28 -1.12 -19.34 2.29
C GLY A 28 -0.45 -19.09 0.93
N TRP A 29 -0.53 -17.87 0.40
CA TRP A 29 0.08 -17.53 -0.88
C TRP A 29 1.53 -17.09 -0.72
N PRO A 30 2.39 -17.31 -1.75
CA PRO A 30 3.76 -16.84 -1.71
C PRO A 30 3.82 -15.33 -1.48
N PHE A 31 4.59 -14.95 -0.46
CA PHE A 31 4.87 -13.56 -0.14
C PHE A 31 6.12 -13.10 -0.90
N ASP A 32 5.99 -12.00 -1.63
CA ASP A 32 7.08 -11.33 -2.33
C ASP A 32 7.49 -10.07 -1.57
N GLN A 33 8.62 -10.16 -0.86
CA GLN A 33 9.17 -9.04 -0.08
C GLN A 33 9.47 -7.82 -0.95
N LYS A 34 9.96 -8.04 -2.18
CA LYS A 34 10.30 -6.93 -3.08
C LYS A 34 9.05 -6.16 -3.48
N LEU A 35 7.97 -6.86 -3.83
CA LEU A 35 6.68 -6.24 -4.14
C LEU A 35 6.12 -5.48 -2.92
N TYR A 36 6.25 -6.04 -1.72
CA TYR A 36 5.83 -5.37 -0.48
C TYR A 36 6.61 -4.07 -0.27
N ASP A 37 7.94 -4.10 -0.40
CA ASP A 37 8.79 -2.93 -0.17
C ASP A 37 8.50 -1.81 -1.19
N GLU A 38 8.26 -2.16 -2.45
CA GLU A 38 7.86 -1.21 -3.50
C GLU A 38 6.54 -0.53 -3.16
N MET A 39 5.52 -1.27 -2.72
CA MET A 39 4.24 -0.69 -2.32
C MET A 39 4.36 0.13 -1.02
N ALA A 40 5.13 -0.34 -0.05
CA ALA A 40 5.33 0.34 1.23
C ALA A 40 6.02 1.70 1.03
N LYS A 41 7.02 1.75 0.15
CA LYS A 41 7.70 3.00 -0.20
C LYS A 41 6.75 4.03 -0.81
N VAL A 42 5.94 3.63 -1.78
CA VAL A 42 4.97 4.56 -2.40
C VAL A 42 3.97 5.11 -1.38
N ASN A 43 3.54 4.31 -0.41
CA ASN A 43 2.68 4.80 0.66
C ASN A 43 3.40 5.79 1.58
N GLN A 44 4.64 5.50 1.96
CA GLN A 44 5.46 6.40 2.78
C GLN A 44 5.67 7.74 2.08
N ASP A 45 6.01 7.73 0.79
CA ASP A 45 6.21 8.94 -0.01
C ASP A 45 4.91 9.77 -0.10
N LYS A 46 3.75 9.12 -0.24
CA LYS A 46 2.44 9.80 -0.23
C LYS A 46 2.09 10.39 1.12
N LEU A 47 2.35 9.68 2.22
CA LEU A 47 2.11 10.17 3.57
C LEU A 47 2.99 11.37 3.89
N ALA A 48 4.29 11.30 3.56
CA ALA A 48 5.21 12.43 3.74
C ALA A 48 4.75 13.67 2.96
N LYS A 49 4.22 13.49 1.74
CA LYS A 49 3.66 14.60 0.97
C LYS A 49 2.42 15.22 1.64
N PHE A 50 1.54 14.40 2.21
CA PHE A 50 0.39 14.93 2.95
C PHE A 50 0.81 15.67 4.23
N GLU A 51 1.84 15.20 4.93
CA GLU A 51 2.40 15.91 6.08
C GLU A 51 3.00 17.27 5.68
N GLU A 52 3.66 17.34 4.53
CA GLU A 52 4.17 18.59 3.95
C GLU A 52 3.01 19.54 3.58
N ASP A 53 2.02 19.06 2.80
CA ASP A 53 0.85 19.84 2.39
C ASP A 53 0.03 20.34 3.61
N ASP A 54 -0.18 19.50 4.63
CA ASP A 54 -0.92 19.85 5.85
C ASP A 54 -0.17 20.92 6.66
N SER A 55 1.16 20.90 6.66
CA SER A 55 2.00 21.91 7.34
C SER A 55 1.94 23.29 6.68
N GLU A 56 1.60 23.34 5.38
CA GLU A 56 1.47 24.58 4.61
C GLU A 56 0.07 25.21 4.72
N THR A 57 -0.94 24.44 5.14
CA THR A 57 -2.29 24.95 5.38
C THR A 57 -2.42 25.54 6.79
N PRO A 58 -2.78 26.84 6.95
CA PRO A 58 -3.04 27.40 8.28
C PRO A 58 -4.20 26.64 8.91
N VAL A 59 -3.95 26.00 10.05
CA VAL A 59 -5.02 25.55 10.94
C VAL A 59 -5.83 26.79 11.31
N TRP A 60 -7.02 26.92 10.74
CA TRP A 60 -7.89 28.10 10.88
C TRP A 60 -7.94 28.56 12.34
N GLN A 61 -7.38 29.75 12.62
CA GLN A 61 -7.56 30.48 13.88
C GLN A 61 -8.96 31.08 13.93
#